data_AF-A0A9X1JPD9-F1
#
_entry.id   AF-A0A9X1JPD9-F1
#
_cell.length_a   1.000
_cell.length_b   1.000
_cell.length_c   1.000
_cell.angle_alpha   90.00
_cell.angle_beta   90.00
_cell.angle_gamma   90.00
#
_symmetry.space_group_name_H-M   'P 1'
#
loop_
_entity.id
_entity.type
_entity.pdbx_description
1 polymer ?
#
loop_
_entity_poly.entity_id
_entity_poly.type
_entity_poly.pdbx_seq_one_letter_code
_entity_poly.pdbx_strand_id
1 'polypeptide(L)'
;MCLTIVIIYPNSFHRLIDESGNMAEALMYYSYITLMTIGYGDIYPISPVAQKASIFIGLIGQFYLVIITAIVVGKYISQSSENKSLE
;
A
#
# COMPACT_ATOMS: atom_id res chain seq x y z
N MET A 1 0.44 0.91 11.02
CA MET A 1 0.04 2.32 10.76
C MET A 1 -1.47 2.51 10.97
N CYS A 2 -2.34 1.83 10.23
CA CYS A 2 -3.80 1.96 10.38
C CYS A 2 -4.31 1.55 11.79
N LEU A 3 -3.74 0.49 12.39
CA LEU A 3 -4.02 0.09 13.79
C LEU A 3 -3.72 1.22 14.80
N THR A 4 -2.57 1.88 14.66
CA THR A 4 -2.17 3.00 15.52
C THR A 4 -3.15 4.17 15.41
N ILE A 5 -3.65 4.45 14.21
CA ILE A 5 -4.63 5.52 13.97
C ILE A 5 -5.96 5.20 14.63
N VAL A 6 -6.42 3.95 14.59
CA VAL A 6 -7.66 3.52 15.26
C VAL A 6 -7.55 3.60 16.78
N ILE A 7 -6.39 3.30 17.35
CA ILE A 7 -6.15 3.43 18.80
C ILE A 7 -6.20 4.90 19.24
N ILE A 8 -5.68 5.83 18.44
CA ILE A 8 -5.65 7.27 18.77
C ILE A 8 -6.99 7.95 18.44
N TYR A 9 -7.67 7.53 17.36
CA TYR A 9 -8.95 8.06 16.91
C TYR A 9 -9.96 6.94 16.75
N PRO A 10 -10.77 6.63 17.79
CA PRO A 10 -11.85 5.65 17.67
C PRO A 10 -12.86 6.11 16.60
N ASN A 11 -13.42 5.18 15.82
CA ASN A 11 -14.32 5.43 14.68
C ASN A 11 -13.70 6.17 13.47
N SER A 12 -12.37 6.09 13.28
CA SER A 12 -11.70 6.69 12.13
C SER A 12 -11.94 5.96 10.78
N PHE A 13 -12.45 4.71 10.81
CA PHE A 13 -12.77 3.90 9.63
C PHE A 13 -14.19 3.35 9.70
N HIS A 14 -14.83 3.21 8.54
CA HIS A 14 -16.16 2.61 8.42
C HIS A 14 -16.05 1.08 8.37
N ARG A 15 -17.00 0.37 8.99
CA ARG A 15 -17.18 -1.09 8.87
C ARG A 15 -16.01 -1.97 9.38
N LEU A 16 -15.38 -1.55 10.48
CA LEU A 16 -14.26 -2.27 11.12
C LEU A 16 -14.65 -3.55 11.89
N ILE A 17 -15.95 -3.79 12.07
CA ILE A 17 -16.47 -4.95 12.79
C ILE A 17 -17.01 -5.90 11.73
N ASP A 18 -16.13 -6.74 11.21
CA ASP A 18 -16.55 -7.98 10.55
C ASP A 18 -16.94 -9.01 11.62
N GLU A 19 -17.72 -10.02 11.25
CA GLU A 19 -18.35 -11.00 12.17
C GLU A 19 -17.35 -11.78 13.05
N SER A 20 -16.06 -11.67 12.78
CA SER A 20 -14.93 -12.25 13.54
C SER A 20 -14.46 -11.46 14.76
N GLY A 21 -14.93 -10.21 14.96
CA GLY A 21 -14.59 -9.38 16.13
C GLY A 21 -13.14 -8.84 16.16
N ASN A 22 -12.33 -9.14 15.15
CA ASN A 22 -10.92 -8.77 15.09
C ASN A 22 -10.67 -7.56 14.17
N MET A 23 -10.78 -6.35 14.74
CA MET A 23 -10.44 -5.06 14.08
C MET A 23 -9.07 -5.06 13.39
N ALA A 24 -8.09 -5.80 13.93
CA ALA A 24 -6.75 -5.89 13.36
C ALA A 24 -6.76 -6.54 11.96
N GLU A 25 -7.58 -7.56 11.74
CA GLU A 25 -7.64 -8.31 10.49
C GLU A 25 -8.25 -7.45 9.36
N ALA A 26 -9.38 -6.79 9.64
CA ALA A 26 -10.01 -5.85 8.73
C ALA A 26 -9.07 -4.69 8.34
N LEU A 27 -8.30 -4.16 9.29
CA LEU A 27 -7.31 -3.12 9.03
C LEU A 27 -6.11 -3.61 8.24
N MET A 28 -5.68 -4.87 8.44
CA MET A 28 -4.63 -5.48 7.63
C MET A 28 -5.11 -5.67 6.19
N TYR A 29 -6.30 -6.22 6.01
CA TYR A 29 -6.94 -6.33 4.70
C TYR A 29 -6.99 -4.98 3.99
N TYR A 30 -7.54 -3.94 4.64
CA TYR A 30 -7.57 -2.57 4.12
C TYR A 30 -6.18 -2.05 3.72
N SER A 31 -5.16 -2.29 4.55
CA SER A 31 -3.80 -1.83 4.30
C SER A 31 -3.19 -2.52 3.08
N TYR A 32 -3.41 -3.83 2.92
CA TYR A 32 -2.92 -4.58 1.75
C TYR A 32 -3.60 -4.13 0.46
N ILE A 33 -4.93 -4.02 0.44
CA ILE A 33 -5.64 -3.59 -0.78
C ILE A 33 -5.27 -2.15 -1.17
N THR A 34 -4.97 -1.30 -0.21
CA THR A 34 -4.53 0.09 -0.45
C THR A 34 -3.09 0.12 -0.97
N LEU A 35 -2.18 -0.65 -0.37
CA LEU A 35 -0.80 -0.78 -0.83
C LEU A 35 -0.71 -1.34 -2.26
N MET A 36 -1.58 -2.30 -2.58
CA MET A 36 -1.67 -2.90 -3.91
C MET A 36 -2.49 -2.05 -4.89
N THR A 37 -3.02 -0.90 -4.47
CA THR A 37 -3.87 0.00 -5.28
C THR A 37 -5.17 -0.64 -5.80
N ILE A 38 -5.66 -1.70 -5.15
CA ILE A 38 -6.91 -2.40 -5.52
C ILE A 38 -8.14 -1.57 -5.11
N GLY A 39 -8.20 -1.15 -3.83
CA GLY A 39 -9.23 -0.25 -3.32
C GLY A 39 -10.68 -0.69 -3.55
N TYR A 40 -11.10 -1.86 -3.06
CA TYR A 40 -12.48 -2.36 -3.20
C TYR A 40 -13.56 -1.42 -2.62
N GLY A 41 -13.20 -0.57 -1.65
CA GLY A 41 -14.11 0.43 -1.08
C GLY A 41 -15.10 -0.12 -0.04
N ASP A 42 -14.93 -1.37 0.37
CA ASP A 42 -15.66 -2.04 1.45
C ASP A 42 -15.30 -1.48 2.83
N ILE A 43 -14.01 -1.16 3.03
CA ILE A 43 -13.48 -0.44 4.17
C ILE A 43 -12.85 0.86 3.67
N TYR A 44 -13.21 1.99 4.28
CA TYR A 44 -12.65 3.29 3.90
C TYR A 44 -12.46 4.20 5.13
N PRO A 45 -11.45 5.09 5.08
CA PRO A 45 -11.17 6.03 6.15
C PRO A 45 -12.20 7.16 6.15
N ILE A 46 -12.83 7.41 7.30
CA ILE A 46 -13.79 8.50 7.48
C ILE A 46 -13.08 9.74 8.02
N SER A 47 -12.16 9.56 8.97
CA SER A 47 -11.47 10.68 9.62
C SER A 47 -10.47 11.35 8.68
N PRO A 48 -10.31 12.69 8.73
CA PRO A 48 -9.29 13.42 7.96
C PRO A 48 -7.88 12.86 8.17
N VAL A 49 -7.55 12.44 9.41
CA VAL A 49 -6.24 11.86 9.73
C VAL A 49 -6.05 10.50 9.04
N ALA A 50 -7.09 9.67 9.02
CA ALA A 50 -7.07 8.37 8.37
C ALA A 50 -7.00 8.51 6.83
N GLN A 51 -7.65 9.52 6.25
CA GLN A 51 -7.55 9.82 4.82
C GLN A 51 -6.13 10.22 4.42
N LYS A 52 -5.48 11.11 5.19
CA LYS A 52 -4.08 11.51 4.93
C LYS A 52 -3.14 10.31 5.05
N ALA A 53 -3.32 9.48 6.07
CA ALA A 53 -2.57 8.24 6.23
C ALA A 53 -2.74 7.28 5.04
N SER A 54 -3.97 7.11 4.55
CA SER A 54 -4.25 6.28 3.38
C SER A 54 -3.52 6.77 2.12
N ILE A 55 -3.49 8.09 1.90
CA ILE A 55 -2.74 8.70 0.79
C ILE A 55 -1.24 8.37 0.91
N PHE A 56 -0.65 8.49 2.10
CA PHE A 56 0.75 8.14 2.32
C PHE A 56 1.02 6.65 2.04
N ILE A 57 0.13 5.76 2.47
CA ILE A 57 0.24 4.32 2.25
C ILE A 57 0.23 4.00 0.75
N GLY A 58 -0.73 4.58 0.00
CA GLY A 58 -0.80 4.41 -1.45
C GLY A 58 0.45 4.95 -2.17
N LEU A 59 0.96 6.11 -1.77
CA LEU A 59 2.19 6.68 -2.34
C LEU A 59 3.41 5.79 -2.11
N ILE A 60 3.55 5.21 -0.91
CA ILE A 60 4.66 4.28 -0.60
C ILE A 60 4.58 3.03 -1.48
N GLY A 61 3.37 2.46 -1.66
CA GLY A 61 3.16 1.30 -2.53
C GLY A 61 3.59 1.60 -3.97
N GLN A 62 3.22 2.77 -4.49
CA GLN A 62 3.59 3.18 -5.84
C GLN A 62 5.10 3.42 -6.00
N PHE A 63 5.74 4.11 -5.05
CA PHE A 63 7.19 4.32 -5.09
C PHE A 63 7.96 2.99 -5.04
N TYR A 64 7.49 2.03 -4.24
CA TYR A 64 8.09 0.70 -4.20
C TYR A 64 8.09 0.05 -5.58
N LEU A 65 6.94 0.02 -6.26
CA LEU A 65 6.82 -0.56 -7.60
C LEU A 65 7.74 0.15 -8.62
N VAL A 66 7.74 1.49 -8.63
CA VAL A 66 8.55 2.28 -9.58
C VAL A 66 10.05 2.06 -9.37
N ILE A 67 10.52 2.09 -8.12
CA ILE A 67 11.95 1.91 -7.81
C ILE A 67 12.40 0.50 -8.19
N ILE A 68 11.61 -0.53 -7.86
CA ILE A 68 11.93 -1.92 -8.21
C ILE A 68 11.98 -2.08 -9.74
N THR A 69 10.98 -1.59 -10.46
CA THR A 69 10.99 -1.65 -11.92
C THR A 69 12.18 -0.91 -12.52
N ALA A 70 12.54 0.28 -12.01
CA ALA A 70 13.71 1.03 -12.49
C ALA A 70 15.03 0.27 -12.29
N ILE A 71 15.21 -0.37 -11.13
CA ILE A 71 16.41 -1.19 -10.83
C ILE A 71 16.47 -2.40 -11.76
N VAL A 72 15.34 -3.09 -11.93
CA VAL A 72 15.24 -4.27 -12.82
C VAL A 72 15.57 -3.85 -14.24
N VAL A 73 14.85 -2.88 -14.81
CA VAL A 73 15.07 -2.40 -16.18
C VAL A 73 16.49 -1.88 -16.37
N GLY A 74 17.05 -1.14 -15.42
CA GLY A 74 18.43 -0.66 -15.46
C GLY A 74 19.44 -1.80 -15.57
N LYS A 75 19.29 -2.87 -14.78
CA LYS A 75 20.14 -4.07 -14.86
C LYS A 75 20.00 -4.80 -16.21
N TYR A 76 18.78 -4.96 -16.71
CA TYR A 76 18.52 -5.64 -17.98
C TYR A 76 19.10 -4.87 -19.19
N ILE A 77 18.98 -3.54 -19.20
CA ILE A 77 19.55 -2.70 -20.26
C ILE A 77 21.08 -2.71 -20.22
N SER A 78 21.69 -2.65 -19.02
CA SER A 78 23.15 -2.73 -18.86
C SER A 78 23.69 -4.04 -19.40
N GLN A 79 23.06 -5.17 -19.06
CA GLN A 79 23.47 -6.49 -19.53
C GLN A 79 23.31 -6.67 -21.05
N SER A 80 22.26 -6.11 -21.64
CA SER A 80 22.05 -6.13 -23.09
C SER A 80 23.08 -5.28 -23.85
N SER A 81 23.58 -4.21 -23.23
CA SER A 81 24.59 -3.34 -23.83
C SER A 81 25.98 -3.99 -23.81
N GLU A 82 26.31 -4.75 -22.76
CA GLU A 82 27.60 -5.43 -22.61
C GLU A 82 27.75 -6.63 -23.57
N ASN A 83 26.70 -7.44 -23.74
CA ASN A 83 26.72 -8.54 -24.72
C ASN A 83 26.92 -8.08 -26.18
N LYS A 84 26.43 -6.89 -26.52
CA LYS A 84 26.55 -6.32 -27.89
C LYS A 84 27.95 -5.80 -28.22
N SER A 85 28.82 -5.69 -27.23
CA SER A 85 30.21 -5.22 -27.39
C SER A 85 31.21 -6.38 -27.55
N LEU A 86 30.76 -7.61 -27.31
CA LEU A 86 31.54 -8.84 -27.40
C LEU A 86 31.27 -9.62 -28.70
N GLU A 87 30.31 -9.17 -29.52
CA GLU A 87 30.04 -9.64 -30.89
C GLU A 87 30.67 -8.70 -31.92
#